data_AF-Q32EM0-F1
#
_entry.id   AF-Q32EM0-F1
#
_cell.length_a   1.000
_cell.length_b   1.000
_cell.length_c   1.000
_cell.angle_alpha   90.00
_cell.angle_beta   90.00
_cell.angle_gamma   90.00
#
_symmetry.space_group_name_H-M   'P 1'
#
loop_
_entity.id
_entity.type
_entity.pdbx_description
1 polymer ?
#
loop_
_entity_poly.entity_id
_entity_poly.type
_entity_poly.pdbx_seq_one_letter_code
_entity_poly.pdbx_strand_id
1 'polypeptide(L)'
;MREAVPAHLPVSVKVRLGWDSGEKKFEIADAVQQAGATELVVHGRTKEQGYRAEHIDWQAIGEIRQQLNIPVIANGEIWDWQSAQQCMAISGCDAVMIGRGALNIPNLSRVVKYNEPRMPWPEVVALLQKYTRLEKQGDTGLYHVARIKQWLSYLRKEYDEATELFQHVRVLNNSPDIARAIQAIDIDKLR
;
A
#
# COMPACT_ATOMS: atom_id res chain seq x y z
N MET A 1 -1.73 -24.82 9.85
CA MET A 1 -1.21 -24.14 8.63
C MET A 1 0.30 -24.28 8.50
N ARG A 2 1.10 -23.88 9.51
CA ARG A 2 2.58 -24.04 9.49
C ARG A 2 3.03 -25.47 9.14
N GLU A 3 2.37 -26.49 9.69
CA GLU A 3 2.66 -27.91 9.46
C GLU A 3 2.44 -28.38 8.02
N ALA A 4 1.59 -27.70 7.25
CA ALA A 4 1.29 -28.07 5.86
C ALA A 4 2.27 -27.46 4.84
N VAL A 5 3.14 -26.54 5.28
CA VAL A 5 4.08 -25.81 4.42
C VAL A 5 5.50 -26.27 4.73
N PRO A 6 6.33 -26.64 3.74
CA PRO A 6 7.73 -27.02 3.94
C PRO A 6 8.47 -26.04 4.87
N ALA A 7 9.20 -26.58 5.85
CA ALA A 7 9.67 -25.82 7.01
C ALA A 7 10.50 -24.57 6.67
N HIS A 8 11.27 -24.61 5.58
CA HIS A 8 12.12 -23.49 5.14
C HIS A 8 11.35 -22.37 4.43
N LEU A 9 10.09 -22.61 4.01
CA LEU A 9 9.26 -21.59 3.39
C LEU A 9 8.52 -20.78 4.46
N PRO A 10 8.47 -19.45 4.37
CA PRO A 10 7.84 -18.61 5.40
C PRO A 10 6.32 -18.79 5.44
N VAL A 11 5.75 -18.73 6.64
CA VAL A 11 4.32 -18.59 6.88
C VAL A 11 4.11 -17.32 7.70
N SER A 12 3.71 -16.24 7.03
CA SER A 12 3.46 -14.93 7.65
C SER A 12 1.98 -14.76 8.04
N VAL A 13 1.70 -13.96 9.07
CA VAL A 13 0.33 -13.56 9.43
C VAL A 13 0.20 -12.05 9.38
N LYS A 14 -0.94 -11.53 8.89
CA LYS A 14 -1.26 -10.09 8.92
C LYS A 14 -2.46 -9.83 9.81
N VAL A 15 -2.30 -8.96 10.79
CA VAL A 15 -3.34 -8.64 11.78
C VAL A 15 -3.61 -7.14 11.87
N ARG A 16 -4.70 -6.81 12.57
CA ARG A 16 -4.96 -5.51 13.19
C ARG A 16 -4.74 -5.63 14.68
N LEU A 17 -4.72 -4.51 15.41
CA LEU A 17 -4.53 -4.50 16.87
C LEU A 17 -5.69 -5.16 17.64
N GLY A 18 -6.85 -5.30 17.01
CA GLY A 18 -8.04 -5.92 17.59
C GLY A 18 -9.30 -5.55 16.80
N TRP A 19 -10.47 -5.83 17.37
CA TRP A 19 -11.74 -5.58 16.72
C TRP A 19 -12.22 -4.14 16.93
N ASP A 20 -12.70 -3.83 18.13
CA ASP A 20 -13.15 -2.52 18.62
C ASP A 20 -12.12 -1.91 19.59
N SER A 21 -11.48 -2.74 20.41
CA SER A 21 -10.38 -2.36 21.30
C SER A 21 -9.03 -2.98 20.89
N GLY A 22 -7.94 -2.43 21.42
CA GLY A 22 -6.59 -2.99 21.33
C GLY A 22 -6.22 -3.92 22.49
N GLU A 23 -7.17 -4.27 23.37
CA GLU A 23 -6.92 -5.02 24.61
C GLU A 23 -6.34 -6.43 24.32
N LYS A 24 -6.81 -7.06 23.24
CA LYS A 24 -6.37 -8.41 22.82
C LYS A 24 -5.13 -8.42 21.94
N LYS A 25 -4.43 -7.29 21.76
CA LYS A 25 -3.30 -7.20 20.83
C LYS A 25 -2.18 -8.20 21.16
N PHE A 26 -1.92 -8.44 22.44
CA PHE A 26 -0.94 -9.42 22.90
C PHE A 26 -1.44 -10.86 22.78
N GLU A 27 -2.70 -11.14 23.10
CA GLU A 27 -3.31 -12.46 22.87
C GLU A 27 -3.20 -12.87 21.39
N ILE A 28 -3.48 -11.93 20.47
CA ILE A 28 -3.38 -12.14 19.03
C ILE A 28 -1.92 -12.39 18.62
N ALA A 29 -0.99 -11.55 19.09
CA ALA A 29 0.43 -11.66 18.78
C ALA A 29 1.03 -12.98 19.26
N ASP A 30 0.73 -13.36 20.51
CA ASP A 30 1.20 -14.60 21.13
C ASP A 30 0.68 -15.82 20.37
N ALA A 31 -0.61 -15.82 19.98
CA ALA A 31 -1.19 -16.90 19.20
C ALA A 31 -0.47 -17.11 17.86
N VAL A 32 -0.04 -16.04 17.19
CA VAL A 32 0.71 -16.12 15.93
C VAL A 32 2.09 -16.76 16.16
N GLN A 33 2.82 -16.31 17.17
CA GLN A 33 4.14 -16.86 17.49
C GLN A 33 4.06 -18.32 17.92
N GLN A 34 3.11 -18.66 18.81
CA GLN A 34 2.92 -20.03 19.30
C GLN A 34 2.49 -21.00 18.19
N ALA A 35 1.78 -20.50 17.16
CA ALA A 35 1.44 -21.28 15.97
C ALA A 35 2.64 -21.58 15.04
N GLY A 36 3.83 -21.04 15.36
CA GLY A 36 5.05 -21.24 14.57
C GLY A 36 5.10 -20.42 13.28
N ALA A 37 4.39 -19.30 13.21
CA ALA A 37 4.52 -18.36 12.09
C ALA A 37 5.94 -17.78 12.02
N THR A 38 6.39 -17.44 10.81
CA THR A 38 7.73 -16.91 10.56
C THR A 38 7.84 -15.43 10.88
N GLU A 39 6.79 -14.65 10.61
CA GLU A 39 6.76 -13.19 10.83
C GLU A 39 5.32 -12.68 10.96
N LEU A 40 5.17 -11.52 11.61
CA LEU A 40 3.87 -10.89 11.87
C LEU A 40 3.83 -9.47 11.30
N VAL A 41 2.88 -9.22 10.39
CA VAL A 41 2.57 -7.87 9.93
C VAL A 41 1.45 -7.29 10.80
N VAL A 42 1.71 -6.16 11.45
CA VAL A 42 0.70 -5.47 12.29
C VAL A 42 0.27 -4.18 11.62
N HIS A 43 -1.01 -4.12 11.22
CA HIS A 43 -1.66 -2.85 10.91
C HIS A 43 -2.03 -2.18 12.23
N GLY A 44 -1.38 -1.05 12.54
CA GLY A 44 -1.50 -0.33 13.83
C GLY A 44 -2.84 0.35 14.09
N ARG A 45 -3.96 -0.30 13.79
CA ARG A 45 -5.34 0.13 14.04
C ARG A 45 -6.21 -1.07 14.39
N THR A 46 -7.26 -0.86 15.17
CA THR A 46 -8.34 -1.84 15.34
C THR A 46 -9.20 -1.91 14.06
N LYS A 47 -10.06 -2.92 13.92
CA LYS A 47 -10.99 -3.01 12.80
C LYS A 47 -11.93 -1.80 12.75
N GLU A 48 -12.46 -1.35 13.88
CA GLU A 48 -13.44 -0.27 13.97
C GLU A 48 -12.84 1.13 13.66
N GLN A 49 -11.56 1.29 13.95
CA GLN A 49 -10.79 2.48 13.54
C GLN A 49 -10.63 2.59 12.01
N GLY A 50 -10.79 1.49 11.28
CA GLY A 50 -10.82 1.48 9.82
C GLY A 50 -9.53 2.01 9.20
N TYR A 51 -9.65 3.07 8.40
CA TYR A 51 -8.55 3.71 7.66
C TYR A 51 -8.36 5.20 8.04
N ARG A 52 -8.92 5.61 9.17
CA ARG A 52 -8.76 6.95 9.76
C ARG A 52 -7.32 7.16 10.21
N ALA A 53 -6.74 8.31 9.89
CA ALA A 53 -5.31 8.57 10.05
C ALA A 53 -4.97 8.86 11.52
N GLU A 54 -5.85 9.59 12.22
CA GLU A 54 -5.75 9.97 13.63
C GLU A 54 -5.72 8.79 14.61
N HIS A 55 -5.98 7.57 14.14
CA HIS A 55 -5.96 6.35 14.95
C HIS A 55 -4.76 5.44 14.68
N ILE A 56 -3.79 5.85 13.86
CA ILE A 56 -2.58 5.04 13.69
C ILE A 56 -1.80 5.00 15.00
N ASP A 57 -1.48 3.79 15.45
CA ASP A 57 -0.74 3.56 16.67
C ASP A 57 0.49 2.69 16.38
N TRP A 58 1.60 3.35 16.03
CA TRP A 58 2.89 2.69 15.84
C TRP A 58 3.54 2.28 17.17
N GLN A 59 3.17 2.93 18.29
CA GLN A 59 3.70 2.59 19.60
C GLN A 59 3.21 1.20 20.03
N ALA A 60 1.92 0.90 19.81
CA ALA A 60 1.36 -0.43 20.05
C ALA A 60 2.03 -1.52 19.17
N ILE A 61 2.46 -1.19 17.96
CA ILE A 61 3.26 -2.12 17.14
C ILE A 61 4.62 -2.40 17.81
N GLY A 62 5.26 -1.36 18.34
CA GLY A 62 6.53 -1.50 19.06
C GLY A 62 6.41 -2.33 20.34
N GLU A 63 5.30 -2.18 21.07
CA GLU A 63 4.99 -3.03 22.24
C GLU A 63 4.86 -4.51 21.85
N ILE A 64 4.16 -4.82 20.74
CA ILE A 64 4.09 -6.19 20.21
C ILE A 64 5.48 -6.69 19.82
N ARG A 65 6.27 -5.88 19.10
CA ARG A 65 7.64 -6.24 18.69
C ARG A 65 8.52 -6.59 19.88
N GLN A 66 8.42 -5.87 20.99
CA GLN A 66 9.22 -6.13 22.19
C GLN A 66 8.85 -7.44 22.89
N GLN A 67 7.62 -7.94 22.72
CA GLN A 67 7.14 -9.18 23.32
C GLN A 67 7.46 -10.43 22.48
N LEU A 68 7.62 -10.28 21.15
CA LEU A 68 7.83 -11.39 20.24
C LEU A 68 9.32 -11.62 19.92
N ASN A 69 9.66 -12.87 19.63
CA ASN A 69 10.96 -13.31 19.11
C ASN A 69 10.97 -13.47 17.58
N ILE A 70 9.80 -13.38 16.93
CA ILE A 70 9.68 -13.37 15.47
C ILE A 70 9.68 -11.93 14.93
N PRO A 71 10.14 -11.69 13.69
CA PRO A 71 10.08 -10.36 13.09
C PRO A 71 8.66 -9.79 13.07
N VAL A 72 8.57 -8.50 13.42
CA VAL A 72 7.34 -7.71 13.32
C VAL A 72 7.51 -6.65 12.24
N ILE A 73 6.57 -6.61 11.31
CA ILE A 73 6.53 -5.67 10.19
C ILE A 73 5.46 -4.62 10.45
N ALA A 74 5.86 -3.36 10.59
CA ALA A 74 4.92 -2.27 10.87
C ALA A 74 4.11 -1.87 9.61
N ASN A 75 2.80 -1.63 9.77
CA ASN A 75 1.92 -1.26 8.67
C ASN A 75 0.91 -0.16 9.05
N GLY A 76 0.75 0.80 8.13
CA GLY A 76 -0.28 1.84 8.18
C GLY A 76 0.31 3.25 8.27
N GLU A 77 -0.29 4.17 7.51
CA GLU A 77 0.08 5.60 7.44
C GLU A 77 1.55 5.91 7.07
N ILE A 78 2.15 5.05 6.24
CA ILE A 78 3.47 5.29 5.66
C ILE A 78 3.27 5.81 4.23
N TRP A 79 3.60 7.08 4.01
CA TRP A 79 3.24 7.85 2.80
C TRP A 79 4.45 8.40 2.05
N ASP A 80 5.56 8.63 2.75
CA ASP A 80 6.78 9.25 2.25
C ASP A 80 7.99 8.79 3.10
N TRP A 81 9.16 9.37 2.84
CA TRP A 81 10.37 9.07 3.61
C TRP A 81 10.20 9.43 5.09
N GLN A 82 9.66 10.62 5.40
CA GLN A 82 9.56 11.13 6.77
C GLN A 82 8.64 10.27 7.65
N SER A 83 7.44 9.94 7.16
CA SER A 83 6.49 9.08 7.86
C SER A 83 7.02 7.66 8.04
N ALA A 84 7.81 7.13 7.09
CA ALA A 84 8.50 5.86 7.28
C ALA A 84 9.55 5.94 8.39
N GLN A 85 10.38 6.99 8.42
CA GLN A 85 11.36 7.18 9.49
C GLN A 85 10.68 7.28 10.86
N GLN A 86 9.58 8.03 10.97
CA GLN A 86 8.79 8.12 12.20
C GLN A 86 8.22 6.76 12.62
N CYS A 87 7.64 6.00 11.68
CA CYS A 87 7.12 4.67 11.95
C CYS A 87 8.20 3.72 12.49
N MET A 88 9.37 3.69 11.84
CA MET A 88 10.50 2.86 12.25
C MET A 88 11.06 3.31 13.61
N ALA A 89 11.19 4.61 13.84
CA ALA A 89 11.68 5.14 15.12
C ALA A 89 10.75 4.82 16.30
N ILE A 90 9.42 4.95 16.11
CA ILE A 90 8.44 4.73 17.18
C ILE A 90 8.23 3.23 17.44
N SER A 91 8.04 2.43 16.39
CA SER A 91 7.81 0.99 16.55
C SER A 91 9.10 0.22 16.85
N GLY A 92 10.26 0.75 16.47
CA GLY A 92 11.53 0.03 16.47
C GLY A 92 11.59 -1.11 15.45
N CYS A 93 10.62 -1.20 14.53
CA CYS A 93 10.68 -2.09 13.37
C CYS A 93 11.62 -1.50 12.33
N ASP A 94 12.45 -2.34 11.71
CA ASP A 94 13.25 -2.03 10.52
C ASP A 94 12.58 -2.53 9.22
N ALA A 95 11.53 -3.35 9.35
CA ALA A 95 10.67 -3.80 8.26
C ALA A 95 9.31 -3.10 8.31
N VAL A 96 8.88 -2.59 7.15
CA VAL A 96 7.58 -1.92 6.98
C VAL A 96 6.82 -2.47 5.78
N MET A 97 5.49 -2.44 5.86
CA MET A 97 4.59 -2.73 4.74
C MET A 97 3.85 -1.46 4.33
N ILE A 98 3.93 -1.12 3.04
CA ILE A 98 3.21 -0.01 2.41
C ILE A 98 2.03 -0.53 1.59
N GLY A 99 0.93 0.23 1.59
CA GLY A 99 -0.32 -0.14 0.92
C GLY A 99 -0.80 0.99 0.00
N ARG A 100 -1.78 1.77 0.48
CA ARG A 100 -2.34 2.93 -0.26
C ARG A 100 -1.25 3.90 -0.76
N GLY A 101 -0.23 4.16 0.08
CA GLY A 101 0.90 5.02 -0.28
C GLY A 101 1.64 4.58 -1.54
N ALA A 102 1.71 3.29 -1.83
CA ALA A 102 2.38 2.79 -3.04
C ALA A 102 1.60 3.08 -4.33
N LEU A 103 0.28 3.32 -4.24
CA LEU A 103 -0.51 3.81 -5.38
C LEU A 103 -0.51 5.32 -5.49
N ASN A 104 -0.42 6.02 -4.35
CA ASN A 104 -0.25 7.47 -4.27
C ASN A 104 1.10 7.90 -4.87
N ILE A 105 2.20 7.25 -4.50
CA ILE A 105 3.54 7.51 -5.00
C ILE A 105 4.09 6.19 -5.60
N PRO A 106 4.08 6.03 -6.94
CA PRO A 106 4.40 4.74 -7.56
C PRO A 106 5.82 4.21 -7.30
N ASN A 107 6.78 5.07 -6.94
CA ASN A 107 8.13 4.69 -6.52
C ASN A 107 8.33 4.73 -5.00
N LEU A 108 7.27 4.65 -4.18
CA LEU A 108 7.36 4.87 -2.73
C LEU A 108 8.41 3.99 -2.03
N SER A 109 8.68 2.77 -2.52
CA SER A 109 9.73 1.93 -1.95
C SER A 109 11.13 2.56 -2.05
N ARG A 110 11.43 3.28 -3.14
CA ARG A 110 12.70 3.99 -3.33
C ARG A 110 12.74 5.29 -2.53
N VAL A 111 11.61 6.01 -2.48
CA VAL A 111 11.44 7.18 -1.60
C VAL A 111 11.73 6.79 -0.14
N VAL A 112 11.12 5.72 0.36
CA VAL A 112 11.31 5.24 1.74
C VAL A 112 12.74 4.76 2.00
N LYS A 113 13.30 3.93 1.10
CA LYS A 113 14.64 3.32 1.33
C LYS A 113 15.80 4.29 1.12
N TYR A 114 15.69 5.19 0.15
CA TYR A 114 16.84 5.97 -0.34
C TYR A 114 16.60 7.48 -0.31
N ASN A 115 15.46 7.93 0.23
CA ASN A 115 15.05 9.34 0.22
C ASN A 115 15.05 9.95 -1.18
N GLU A 116 14.72 9.13 -2.19
CA GLU A 116 14.57 9.62 -3.56
C GLU A 116 13.32 10.50 -3.70
N PRO A 117 13.31 11.45 -4.66
CA PRO A 117 12.10 12.19 -4.99
C PRO A 117 10.95 11.26 -5.38
N ARG A 118 9.71 11.68 -5.12
CA ARG A 118 8.53 11.01 -5.68
C ARG A 118 8.62 10.98 -7.22
N MET A 119 8.12 9.91 -7.82
CA MET A 119 8.12 9.71 -9.27
C MET A 119 7.56 10.96 -9.98
N PRO A 120 8.31 11.59 -10.89
CA PRO A 120 7.81 12.73 -11.65
C PRO A 120 6.54 12.37 -12.42
N TRP A 121 5.60 13.30 -12.55
CA TRP A 121 4.33 13.07 -13.24
C TRP A 121 4.47 12.47 -14.66
N PRO A 122 5.43 12.91 -15.51
CA PRO A 122 5.66 12.29 -16.82
C PRO A 122 5.90 10.76 -16.74
N GLU A 123 6.62 10.30 -15.73
CA GLU A 123 6.88 8.86 -15.50
C GLU A 123 5.65 8.13 -14.96
N VAL A 124 4.83 8.79 -14.14
CA VAL A 124 3.53 8.25 -13.70
C VAL A 124 2.61 8.03 -14.90
N VAL A 125 2.53 9.00 -15.82
CA VAL A 125 1.75 8.87 -17.06
C VAL A 125 2.30 7.73 -17.93
N ALA A 126 3.63 7.61 -18.07
CA ALA A 126 4.24 6.49 -18.78
C ALA A 126 3.82 5.14 -18.21
N LEU A 127 3.71 5.04 -16.88
CA LEU A 127 3.28 3.81 -16.20
C LEU A 127 1.79 3.52 -16.46
N LEU A 128 0.92 4.54 -16.45
CA LEU A 128 -0.48 4.40 -16.83
C LEU A 128 -0.64 3.97 -18.29
N GLN A 129 0.15 4.54 -19.20
CA GLN A 129 0.16 4.13 -20.62
C GLN A 129 0.56 2.67 -20.76
N LYS A 130 1.64 2.24 -20.08
CA LYS A 130 2.03 0.84 -20.04
C LYS A 130 0.90 -0.05 -19.50
N TYR A 131 0.21 0.40 -18.45
CA TYR A 131 -0.89 -0.37 -17.86
C TYR A 131 -2.04 -0.59 -18.86
N THR A 132 -2.41 0.42 -19.66
CA THR A 132 -3.48 0.26 -20.68
C THR A 132 -3.16 -0.75 -21.79
N ARG A 133 -1.89 -1.15 -21.93
CA ARG A 133 -1.43 -2.15 -22.91
C ARG A 133 -1.33 -3.56 -22.33
N LEU A 134 -1.54 -3.73 -21.03
CA LEU A 134 -1.49 -5.04 -20.38
C LEU A 134 -2.86 -5.71 -20.43
N GLU A 135 -2.94 -6.87 -21.06
CA GLU A 135 -4.17 -7.65 -21.06
C GLU A 135 -4.47 -8.22 -19.66
N LYS A 136 -5.75 -8.21 -19.30
CA LYS A 136 -6.22 -8.83 -18.06
C LYS A 136 -6.92 -10.15 -18.39
N GLN A 137 -6.32 -11.27 -17.98
CA GLN A 137 -6.96 -12.57 -18.06
C GLN A 137 -8.33 -12.55 -17.36
N GLY A 138 -9.36 -12.99 -18.08
CA GLY A 138 -10.75 -13.02 -17.59
C GLY A 138 -11.43 -11.65 -17.51
N ASP A 139 -10.93 -10.63 -18.22
CA ASP A 139 -11.61 -9.34 -18.30
C ASP A 139 -12.98 -9.47 -18.97
N THR A 140 -14.01 -8.96 -18.31
CA THR A 140 -15.38 -8.87 -18.82
C THR A 140 -15.64 -7.59 -19.63
N GLY A 141 -14.59 -6.79 -19.89
CA GLY A 141 -14.56 -5.66 -20.83
C GLY A 141 -14.30 -4.29 -20.18
N LEU A 142 -14.43 -4.18 -18.85
CA LEU A 142 -14.36 -2.91 -18.12
C LEU A 142 -13.17 -2.81 -17.16
N TYR A 143 -12.24 -3.77 -17.18
CA TYR A 143 -11.11 -3.76 -16.25
C TYR A 143 -10.33 -2.44 -16.29
N HIS A 144 -9.90 -1.99 -17.46
CA HIS A 144 -9.11 -0.76 -17.57
C HIS A 144 -9.92 0.48 -17.21
N VAL A 145 -11.22 0.53 -17.53
CA VAL A 145 -12.11 1.62 -17.08
C VAL A 145 -12.08 1.72 -15.55
N ALA A 146 -12.29 0.59 -14.87
CA ALA A 146 -12.35 0.57 -13.42
C ALA A 146 -10.98 0.90 -12.79
N ARG A 147 -9.90 0.28 -13.28
CA ARG A 147 -8.59 0.36 -12.62
C ARG A 147 -7.83 1.65 -12.91
N ILE A 148 -7.94 2.24 -14.11
CA ILE A 148 -7.34 3.54 -14.41
C ILE A 148 -8.00 4.62 -13.55
N LYS A 149 -9.34 4.68 -13.52
CA LYS A 149 -10.07 5.64 -12.68
C LYS A 149 -9.77 5.42 -11.20
N GLN A 150 -9.72 4.16 -10.75
CA GLN A 150 -9.36 3.84 -9.37
C GLN A 150 -7.95 4.32 -9.03
N TRP A 151 -6.95 4.05 -9.87
CA TRP A 151 -5.58 4.47 -9.59
C TRP A 151 -5.44 5.99 -9.61
N LEU A 152 -6.03 6.68 -10.59
CA LEU A 152 -6.07 8.15 -10.61
C LEU A 152 -6.74 8.74 -9.35
N SER A 153 -7.72 8.04 -8.76
CA SER A 153 -8.33 8.46 -7.49
C SER A 153 -7.38 8.40 -6.29
N TYR A 154 -6.34 7.56 -6.34
CA TYR A 154 -5.22 7.56 -5.39
C TYR A 154 -4.20 8.65 -5.74
N LEU A 155 -3.78 8.71 -7.00
CA LEU A 155 -2.74 9.64 -7.47
C LEU A 155 -3.09 11.11 -7.23
N ARG A 156 -4.36 11.50 -7.36
CA ARG A 156 -4.82 12.88 -7.11
C ARG A 156 -4.66 13.38 -5.68
N LYS A 157 -4.24 12.51 -4.74
CA LYS A 157 -3.83 12.95 -3.39
C LYS A 157 -2.42 13.54 -3.37
N GLU A 158 -1.60 13.23 -4.38
CA GLU A 158 -0.20 13.63 -4.45
C GLU A 158 0.11 14.50 -5.67
N TYR A 159 -0.55 14.23 -6.81
CA TYR A 159 -0.29 14.91 -8.08
C TYR A 159 -1.50 15.75 -8.48
N ASP A 160 -1.31 17.06 -8.62
CA ASP A 160 -2.36 17.98 -9.06
C ASP A 160 -2.79 17.64 -10.50
N GLU A 161 -1.85 17.23 -11.33
CA GLU A 161 -2.07 16.80 -12.72
C GLU A 161 -2.98 15.56 -12.82
N ALA A 162 -2.96 14.70 -11.79
CA ALA A 162 -3.88 13.56 -11.72
C ALA A 162 -5.32 13.99 -11.46
N THR A 163 -5.56 15.14 -10.82
CA THR A 163 -6.90 15.71 -10.66
C THR A 163 -7.47 16.10 -12.02
N GLU A 164 -6.69 16.81 -12.82
CA GLU A 164 -7.08 17.23 -14.18
C GLU A 164 -7.31 16.01 -15.09
N LEU A 165 -6.37 15.07 -15.11
CA LEU A 165 -6.50 13.86 -15.91
C LEU A 165 -7.70 13.01 -15.48
N PHE A 166 -7.96 12.91 -14.17
CA PHE A 166 -9.14 12.21 -13.66
C PHE A 166 -10.43 12.82 -14.19
N GLN A 167 -10.58 14.15 -14.21
CA GLN A 167 -11.78 14.78 -14.76
C GLN A 167 -11.96 14.47 -16.25
N HIS A 168 -10.87 14.48 -17.02
CA HIS A 168 -10.91 14.18 -18.45
C HIS A 168 -11.39 12.76 -18.75
N VAL A 169 -10.88 11.75 -18.03
CA VAL A 169 -11.26 10.35 -18.28
C VAL A 169 -12.50 9.89 -17.52
N ARG A 170 -13.03 10.70 -16.59
CA ARG A 170 -14.14 10.31 -15.70
C ARG A 170 -15.38 9.85 -16.46
N VAL A 171 -15.69 10.49 -17.57
CA VAL A 171 -16.89 10.25 -18.39
C VAL A 171 -16.75 9.07 -19.34
N LEU A 172 -15.53 8.60 -19.61
CA LEU A 172 -15.27 7.51 -20.55
C LEU A 172 -15.73 6.17 -19.94
N ASN A 173 -16.58 5.44 -20.64
CA ASN A 173 -17.30 4.27 -20.09
C ASN A 173 -16.87 2.92 -20.68
N ASN A 174 -15.89 2.90 -21.57
CA ASN A 174 -15.35 1.69 -22.18
C ASN A 174 -13.81 1.71 -22.20
N SER A 175 -13.22 0.52 -22.19
CA SER A 175 -11.76 0.36 -22.09
C SER A 175 -10.99 0.91 -23.30
N PRO A 176 -11.46 0.73 -24.56
CA PRO A 176 -10.80 1.33 -25.73
C PRO A 176 -10.65 2.85 -25.66
N ASP A 177 -11.69 3.57 -25.22
CA ASP A 177 -11.63 5.04 -25.14
C ASP A 177 -10.72 5.51 -24.00
N ILE A 178 -10.74 4.85 -22.84
CA ILE A 178 -9.76 5.13 -21.77
C ILE A 178 -8.34 4.88 -22.26
N ALA A 179 -8.09 3.75 -22.91
CA ALA A 179 -6.77 3.42 -23.43
C ALA A 179 -6.28 4.49 -24.41
N ARG A 180 -7.13 4.91 -25.35
CA ARG A 180 -6.80 5.96 -26.32
C ARG A 180 -6.52 7.30 -25.63
N ALA A 181 -7.34 7.70 -24.67
CA ALA A 181 -7.16 8.97 -23.95
C ALA A 181 -5.84 9.00 -23.17
N ILE A 182 -5.50 7.93 -22.46
CA ILE A 182 -4.23 7.84 -21.71
C ILE A 182 -3.03 7.78 -22.66
N GLN A 183 -3.14 7.04 -23.78
CA GLN A 183 -2.06 6.90 -24.77
C GLN A 183 -1.83 8.16 -25.61
N ALA A 184 -2.82 9.04 -25.74
CA ALA A 184 -2.70 10.30 -26.46
C ALA A 184 -1.89 11.36 -25.70
N ILE A 185 -1.59 11.15 -24.42
CA ILE A 185 -0.81 12.09 -23.62
C ILE A 185 0.65 12.06 -24.08
N ASP A 186 1.13 13.20 -24.56
CA ASP A 186 2.51 13.42 -24.97
C ASP A 186 3.39 13.69 -23.75
N ILE A 187 4.12 12.67 -23.29
CA ILE A 187 4.93 12.71 -22.08
C ILE A 187 6.08 13.73 -22.19
N ASP A 188 6.64 13.93 -23.39
CA ASP A 188 7.76 14.84 -23.59
C ASP A 188 7.33 16.32 -23.46
N LYS A 189 6.03 16.62 -23.63
CA LYS A 189 5.45 17.95 -23.38
C LYS A 189 5.12 18.23 -21.91
N LEU A 190 5.28 17.24 -21.02
CA LEU A 190 5.04 17.36 -19.59
C LEU A 190 6.32 17.59 -18.77
N ARG A 191 7.50 17.58 -19.42
CA ARG A 191 8.80 17.85 -18.80
C ARG A 191 9.09 19.35 -18.79
#